data_AF-A0A399G3Y2-F1
#
_entry.id   AF-A0A399G3Y2-F1
#
_cell.length_a   1.000
_cell.length_b   1.000
_cell.length_c   1.000
_cell.angle_alpha   90.00
_cell.angle_beta   90.00
_cell.angle_gamma   90.00
#
_symmetry.space_group_name_H-M   'P 1'
#
loop_
_entity.id
_entity.type
_entity.pdbx_description
1 polymer ?
#
loop_
_entity_poly.entity_id
_entity_poly.type
_entity_poly.pdbx_seq_one_letter_code
_entity_poly.pdbx_strand_id
1 'polypeptide(L)'
;MFAVYAESFSPDDPLSALRLGERPDPEPGADWAVVTVRAAALNHHDVWSLRGVGLREEQLPMILGCDAAGYDEDGNEVVVHAVISSPDWVGDETLDPRRSLLSERHQGTLAERVAVPRRNLVPKPRSLSFEEAACLPTAWLTAYRMLFTQAGLKPGDSVLVQGAGGGVATALIALGRAAGLRVFATSRDGAKRERAVGLGAHETFEPGERLPTRVDAVMETVGRATWSHSVRSLRPGGTVVIAGTTSGAEPDSAELPRIFFQQMRVQGSTMGTRRELDQLVNFLDVTGVRPVIDRTMPLERARDGFAAMVEGELFGKIVFTR
;
A
#
# COMPACT_ATOMS: atom_id res chain seq x y z
N MET A 1 9.89 -2.75 -24.75
CA MET A 1 9.61 -1.66 -23.81
C MET A 1 10.57 -1.70 -22.63
N PHE A 2 11.02 -0.53 -22.19
CA PHE A 2 11.82 -0.39 -20.98
C PHE A 2 11.04 -0.78 -19.73
N ALA A 3 11.68 -1.53 -18.84
CA ALA A 3 11.08 -2.01 -17.60
C ALA A 3 12.11 -2.20 -16.48
N VAL A 4 11.59 -2.26 -15.26
CA VAL A 4 12.31 -2.60 -14.03
C VAL A 4 11.84 -3.99 -13.59
N TYR A 5 12.76 -4.93 -13.46
CA TYR A 5 12.41 -6.34 -13.25
C TYR A 5 13.37 -7.06 -12.31
N ALA A 6 12.88 -8.12 -11.68
CA ALA A 6 13.69 -9.12 -11.01
C ALA A 6 14.13 -10.18 -12.04
N GLU A 7 15.41 -10.51 -12.06
CA GLU A 7 15.99 -11.58 -12.89
C GLU A 7 16.47 -12.77 -12.05
N SER A 8 16.76 -12.51 -10.78
CA SER A 8 17.11 -13.49 -9.76
C SER A 8 16.52 -13.05 -8.42
N PHE A 9 16.77 -13.80 -7.35
CA PHE A 9 16.47 -13.37 -5.99
C PHE A 9 17.77 -13.15 -5.21
N SER A 10 17.73 -12.22 -4.26
CA SER A 10 18.78 -12.02 -3.28
C SER A 10 18.15 -11.59 -1.95
N PRO A 11 17.99 -12.52 -0.99
CA PRO A 11 17.36 -12.25 0.29
C PRO A 11 18.05 -11.11 1.08
N ASP A 12 19.37 -11.08 1.06
CA ASP A 12 20.18 -10.14 1.85
C ASP A 12 20.57 -8.86 1.10
N ASP A 13 20.67 -8.92 -0.23
CA ASP A 13 20.99 -7.77 -1.09
C ASP A 13 19.99 -7.66 -2.27
N PRO A 14 18.74 -7.23 -2.01
CA PRO A 14 17.70 -7.17 -3.04
C PRO A 14 18.09 -6.29 -4.25
N LEU A 15 18.96 -5.29 -4.07
CA LEU A 15 19.38 -4.41 -5.16
C LEU A 15 20.27 -5.14 -6.19
N SER A 16 21.00 -6.18 -5.78
CA SER A 16 21.77 -7.03 -6.70
C SER A 16 20.89 -7.83 -7.67
N ALA A 17 19.64 -8.12 -7.29
CA ALA A 17 18.66 -8.83 -8.09
C ALA A 17 17.86 -7.91 -9.05
N LEU A 18 17.94 -6.59 -8.84
CA LEU A 18 17.22 -5.59 -9.63
C LEU A 18 17.90 -5.36 -10.99
N ARG A 19 17.10 -5.37 -12.06
CA ARG A 19 17.53 -5.04 -13.43
C ARG A 19 16.65 -3.94 -14.03
N LEU A 20 17.25 -3.15 -14.90
CA LEU A 20 16.58 -2.12 -15.71
C LEU A 20 16.99 -2.36 -17.16
N GLY A 21 16.01 -2.45 -18.07
CA GLY A 21 16.30 -2.70 -19.48
C GLY A 21 15.07 -3.04 -20.30
N GLU A 22 15.31 -3.40 -21.57
CA GLU A 22 14.25 -3.76 -22.51
C GLU A 22 13.64 -5.13 -22.21
N ARG A 23 12.31 -5.18 -22.25
CA ARG A 23 11.48 -6.38 -22.16
C ARG A 23 10.48 -6.40 -23.33
N PRO A 24 9.97 -7.58 -23.72
CA PRO A 24 8.90 -7.65 -24.71
C PRO A 24 7.72 -6.77 -24.32
N ASP A 25 7.06 -6.16 -25.32
CA ASP A 25 5.78 -5.50 -25.10
C ASP A 25 4.74 -6.53 -24.61
N PRO A 26 3.74 -6.12 -23.81
CA PRO A 26 2.77 -7.06 -23.27
C PRO A 26 1.84 -7.57 -24.38
N GLU A 27 1.55 -8.87 -24.36
CA GLU A 27 0.59 -9.52 -25.26
C GLU A 27 -0.72 -9.76 -24.49
N PRO A 28 -1.73 -8.88 -24.62
CA PRO A 28 -2.97 -9.01 -23.86
C PRO A 28 -3.78 -10.23 -24.35
N GLY A 29 -4.32 -10.99 -23.40
CA GLY A 29 -5.33 -12.00 -23.70
C GLY A 29 -6.69 -11.38 -24.06
N ALA A 30 -7.65 -12.20 -24.45
CA ALA A 30 -9.04 -11.77 -24.57
C ALA A 30 -9.52 -11.15 -23.24
N ASP A 31 -10.22 -10.01 -23.30
CA ASP A 31 -10.68 -9.20 -22.16
C ASP A 31 -9.60 -8.44 -21.36
N TRP A 32 -8.36 -8.42 -21.85
CA TRP A 32 -7.29 -7.60 -21.29
C TRP A 32 -7.09 -6.32 -22.12
N ALA A 33 -6.67 -5.25 -21.45
CA ALA A 33 -6.28 -3.99 -22.05
C ALA A 33 -4.81 -3.72 -21.75
N VAL A 34 -4.15 -3.01 -22.66
CA VAL A 34 -2.80 -2.47 -22.46
C VAL A 34 -2.91 -1.02 -22.03
N VAL A 35 -2.30 -0.68 -20.90
CA VAL A 35 -2.20 0.69 -20.41
C VAL A 35 -0.82 1.24 -20.75
N THR A 36 -0.77 2.41 -21.40
CA THR A 36 0.45 3.21 -21.50
C THR A 36 0.68 3.92 -20.17
N VAL A 37 1.70 3.50 -19.43
CA VAL A 37 1.99 3.98 -18.08
C VAL A 37 2.59 5.38 -18.14
N ARG A 38 2.02 6.32 -17.39
CA ARG A 38 2.56 7.68 -17.19
C ARG A 38 3.24 7.84 -15.85
N ALA A 39 2.70 7.17 -14.83
CA ALA A 39 3.32 7.08 -13.53
C ALA A 39 3.08 5.71 -12.91
N ALA A 40 4.08 5.21 -12.17
CA ALA A 40 4.00 4.00 -11.39
C ALA A 40 4.66 4.22 -10.02
N ALA A 41 4.11 3.65 -8.95
CA ALA A 41 4.62 3.90 -7.60
C ALA A 41 5.29 2.66 -7.00
N LEU A 42 6.43 2.87 -6.34
CA LEU A 42 7.16 1.81 -5.68
C LEU A 42 6.42 1.36 -4.42
N ASN A 43 6.32 0.05 -4.22
CA ASN A 43 5.82 -0.56 -3.01
C ASN A 43 6.90 -1.38 -2.35
N HIS A 44 6.67 -1.54 -1.05
CA HIS A 44 7.39 -2.48 -0.24
C HIS A 44 7.38 -3.86 -0.94
N HIS A 45 6.23 -4.42 -1.33
CA HIS A 45 6.13 -5.68 -2.08
C HIS A 45 7.21 -5.91 -3.16
N ASP A 46 7.60 -4.89 -3.92
CA ASP A 46 8.64 -5.00 -4.96
C ASP A 46 10.02 -5.39 -4.39
N VAL A 47 10.38 -4.89 -3.20
CA VAL A 47 11.60 -5.26 -2.47
C VAL A 47 11.50 -6.71 -1.95
N TRP A 48 10.30 -7.18 -1.57
CA TRP A 48 10.08 -8.53 -1.05
C TRP A 48 10.21 -9.54 -2.18
N SER A 49 9.68 -9.20 -3.34
CA SER A 49 9.85 -9.94 -4.60
C SER A 49 11.33 -10.12 -4.94
N LEU A 50 12.16 -9.08 -4.83
CA LEU A 50 13.62 -9.19 -5.02
C LEU A 50 14.29 -10.12 -3.99
N ARG A 51 13.71 -10.26 -2.79
CA ARG A 51 14.17 -11.19 -1.75
C ARG A 51 13.64 -12.62 -1.91
N GLY A 52 12.85 -12.91 -2.95
CA GLY A 52 12.24 -14.22 -3.17
C GLY A 52 10.98 -14.47 -2.34
N VAL A 53 10.32 -13.41 -1.84
CA VAL A 53 9.05 -13.53 -1.11
C VAL A 53 7.90 -13.20 -2.06
N GLY A 54 6.98 -14.15 -2.27
CA GLY A 54 5.82 -13.98 -3.15
C GLY A 54 6.07 -14.33 -4.63
N LEU A 55 7.32 -14.59 -5.00
CA LEU A 55 7.73 -15.06 -6.33
C LEU A 55 8.54 -16.35 -6.23
N ARG A 56 8.42 -17.20 -7.26
CA ARG A 56 9.21 -18.43 -7.46
C ARG A 56 10.10 -18.29 -8.69
N GLU A 57 11.16 -19.09 -8.77
CA GLU A 57 12.16 -18.99 -9.85
C GLU A 57 11.53 -19.17 -11.23
N GLU A 58 10.52 -20.03 -11.38
CA GLU A 58 9.85 -20.25 -12.67
C GLU A 58 9.05 -19.02 -13.18
N GLN A 59 8.87 -17.99 -12.35
CA GLN A 59 8.18 -16.75 -12.69
C GLN A 59 9.15 -15.66 -13.18
N LEU A 60 10.45 -15.90 -13.10
CA LEU A 60 11.46 -14.94 -13.53
C LEU A 60 11.78 -15.07 -15.04
N PRO A 61 12.17 -13.96 -15.71
CA PRO A 61 12.20 -12.59 -15.19
C PRO A 61 10.79 -11.96 -15.04
N MET A 62 10.59 -11.25 -13.93
CA MET A 62 9.32 -10.62 -13.55
C MET A 62 9.47 -9.09 -13.48
N ILE A 63 8.72 -8.38 -14.31
CA ILE A 63 8.56 -6.92 -14.20
C ILE A 63 7.88 -6.63 -12.86
N LEU A 64 8.48 -5.73 -12.08
CA LEU A 64 8.01 -5.36 -10.74
C LEU A 64 6.89 -4.31 -10.81
N GLY A 65 6.20 -4.05 -9.70
CA GLY A 65 5.21 -2.98 -9.57
C GLY A 65 3.76 -3.44 -9.54
N CYS A 66 2.99 -2.86 -8.63
CA CYS A 66 1.53 -3.04 -8.51
C CYS A 66 0.74 -1.74 -8.74
N ASP A 67 1.43 -0.62 -8.88
CA ASP A 67 0.81 0.71 -8.88
C ASP A 67 1.05 1.37 -10.23
N ALA A 68 0.00 1.77 -10.94
CA ALA A 68 0.11 2.60 -12.14
C ALA A 68 -1.11 3.48 -12.38
N ALA A 69 -0.85 4.61 -13.04
CA ALA A 69 -1.85 5.40 -13.73
C ALA A 69 -1.34 5.79 -15.13
N GLY A 70 -2.24 5.86 -16.09
CA GLY A 70 -1.88 6.05 -17.49
C GLY A 70 -3.08 6.13 -18.42
N TYR A 71 -2.86 5.84 -19.70
CA TYR A 71 -3.90 5.82 -20.72
C TYR A 71 -4.25 4.39 -21.11
N ASP A 72 -5.54 4.08 -21.21
CA ASP A 72 -5.99 2.84 -21.85
C ASP A 72 -5.92 2.95 -23.38
N GLU A 73 -6.34 1.88 -24.07
CA GLU A 73 -6.29 1.76 -25.54
C GLU A 73 -7.18 2.80 -26.25
N ASP A 74 -8.20 3.31 -25.57
CA ASP A 74 -9.14 4.31 -26.09
C ASP A 74 -8.70 5.76 -25.72
N GLY A 75 -7.57 5.91 -25.01
CA GLY A 75 -7.04 7.20 -24.58
C GLY A 75 -7.69 7.75 -23.32
N ASN A 76 -8.42 6.95 -22.55
CA ASN A 76 -8.98 7.36 -21.26
C ASN A 76 -7.91 7.35 -20.18
N GLU A 77 -7.95 8.31 -19.27
CA GLU A 77 -7.08 8.32 -18.08
C GLU A 77 -7.59 7.32 -17.05
N VAL A 78 -6.73 6.37 -16.67
CA VAL A 78 -7.08 5.25 -15.79
C VAL A 78 -6.08 5.04 -14.67
N VAL A 79 -6.57 4.46 -13.57
CA VAL A 79 -5.83 3.92 -12.45
C VAL A 79 -5.91 2.41 -12.49
N VAL A 80 -4.78 1.72 -12.33
CA VAL A 80 -4.68 0.26 -12.43
C VAL A 80 -4.91 -0.37 -11.06
N HIS A 81 -5.92 -1.22 -10.93
CA HIS A 81 -6.12 -2.06 -9.76
C HIS A 81 -5.31 -3.36 -9.86
N ALA A 82 -4.47 -3.66 -8.88
CA ALA A 82 -3.51 -4.77 -8.96
C ALA A 82 -4.06 -6.16 -8.60
N VAL A 83 -5.25 -6.27 -8.01
CA VAL A 83 -5.78 -7.58 -7.59
C VAL A 83 -6.49 -8.23 -8.76
N ILE A 84 -5.91 -9.31 -9.30
CA ILE A 84 -6.48 -10.08 -10.40
C ILE A 84 -7.15 -11.32 -9.83
N SER A 85 -8.48 -11.29 -9.74
CA SER A 85 -9.29 -12.47 -9.42
C SER A 85 -9.46 -13.39 -10.62
N SER A 86 -9.90 -14.61 -10.33
CA SER A 86 -10.48 -15.54 -11.29
C SER A 86 -11.63 -14.88 -12.06
N PRO A 87 -11.78 -15.13 -13.37
CA PRO A 87 -12.86 -14.53 -14.17
C PRO A 87 -14.28 -14.83 -13.65
N ASP A 88 -14.46 -15.98 -13.00
CA ASP A 88 -15.71 -16.49 -12.43
C ASP A 88 -15.93 -16.09 -10.96
N TRP A 89 -14.98 -15.41 -10.31
CA TRP A 89 -15.13 -14.98 -8.93
C TRP A 89 -16.11 -13.82 -8.80
N VAL A 90 -16.98 -13.88 -7.78
CA VAL A 90 -17.96 -12.84 -7.47
C VAL A 90 -17.80 -12.42 -6.01
N GLY A 91 -17.94 -11.12 -5.75
CA GLY A 91 -17.80 -10.53 -4.42
C GLY A 91 -16.46 -9.85 -4.23
N ASP A 92 -15.91 -9.93 -3.02
CA ASP A 92 -14.62 -9.33 -2.68
C ASP A 92 -13.48 -10.15 -3.33
N GLU A 93 -12.85 -9.59 -4.36
CA GLU A 93 -11.73 -10.20 -5.08
C GLU A 93 -10.50 -10.43 -4.20
N THR A 94 -10.37 -9.71 -3.08
CA THR A 94 -9.28 -9.95 -2.12
C THR A 94 -9.48 -11.25 -1.34
N LEU A 95 -10.65 -11.88 -1.45
CA LEU A 95 -10.97 -13.17 -0.83
C LEU A 95 -10.93 -14.34 -1.82
N ASP A 96 -10.71 -14.10 -3.11
CA ASP A 96 -10.53 -15.19 -4.08
C ASP A 96 -9.26 -16.00 -3.71
N PRO A 97 -9.37 -17.32 -3.42
CA PRO A 97 -8.21 -18.16 -3.13
C PRO A 97 -7.24 -18.29 -4.30
N ARG A 98 -7.69 -18.04 -5.53
CA ARG A 98 -6.88 -18.09 -6.75
C ARG A 98 -6.45 -16.71 -7.24
N ARG A 99 -6.73 -15.64 -6.49
CA ARG A 99 -6.26 -14.29 -6.86
C ARG A 99 -4.75 -14.26 -6.97
N SER A 100 -4.27 -13.32 -7.77
CA SER A 100 -2.88 -12.91 -7.78
C SER A 100 -2.80 -11.38 -7.77
N LEU A 101 -1.70 -10.85 -7.28
CA LEU A 101 -1.34 -9.46 -7.51
C LEU A 101 -0.55 -9.34 -8.82
N LEU A 102 -0.54 -8.14 -9.40
CA LEU A 102 0.51 -7.79 -10.36
C LEU A 102 1.89 -8.01 -9.74
N SER A 103 2.89 -8.30 -10.57
CA SER A 103 4.24 -8.69 -10.13
C SER A 103 4.32 -10.01 -9.33
N GLU A 104 3.27 -10.84 -9.35
CA GLU A 104 3.32 -12.23 -8.85
C GLU A 104 3.16 -13.21 -10.01
N ARG A 105 1.95 -13.34 -10.57
CA ARG A 105 1.68 -14.20 -11.73
C ARG A 105 1.75 -13.45 -13.06
N HIS A 106 1.39 -12.17 -13.03
CA HIS A 106 1.29 -11.29 -14.18
C HIS A 106 2.35 -10.18 -14.08
N GLN A 107 2.86 -9.74 -15.22
CA GLN A 107 3.92 -8.72 -15.28
C GLN A 107 3.44 -7.40 -14.64
N GLY A 108 4.33 -6.76 -13.89
CA GLY A 108 4.04 -5.57 -13.10
C GLY A 108 4.03 -4.25 -13.87
N THR A 109 3.88 -3.16 -13.09
CA THR A 109 3.62 -1.81 -13.59
C THR A 109 4.85 -0.91 -13.75
N LEU A 110 6.03 -1.33 -13.27
CA LEU A 110 7.29 -0.57 -13.45
C LEU A 110 7.86 -0.78 -14.86
N ALA A 111 7.08 -0.43 -15.87
CA ALA A 111 7.38 -0.53 -17.28
C ALA A 111 6.65 0.56 -18.07
N GLU A 112 6.99 0.75 -19.36
CA GLU A 112 6.28 1.73 -20.21
C GLU A 112 4.82 1.36 -20.47
N ARG A 113 4.51 0.06 -20.46
CA ARG A 113 3.16 -0.47 -20.67
C ARG A 113 2.89 -1.65 -19.76
N VAL A 114 1.63 -1.85 -19.41
CA VAL A 114 1.21 -3.01 -18.61
C VAL A 114 -0.10 -3.56 -19.17
N ALA A 115 -0.24 -4.88 -19.26
CA ALA A 115 -1.51 -5.51 -19.58
C ALA A 115 -2.25 -5.91 -18.31
N VAL A 116 -3.53 -5.58 -18.24
CA VAL A 116 -4.42 -5.94 -17.12
C VAL A 116 -5.81 -6.31 -17.64
N PRO A 117 -6.61 -7.10 -16.90
CA PRO A 117 -8.02 -7.29 -17.25
C PRO A 117 -8.73 -5.93 -17.35
N ARG A 118 -9.61 -5.73 -18.34
CA ARG A 118 -10.36 -4.47 -18.49
C ARG A 118 -11.13 -4.07 -17.22
N ARG A 119 -11.62 -5.05 -16.46
CA ARG A 119 -12.32 -4.84 -15.17
C ARG A 119 -11.44 -4.25 -14.06
N ASN A 120 -10.12 -4.33 -14.19
CA ASN A 120 -9.15 -3.78 -13.24
C ASN A 120 -8.84 -2.30 -13.50
N LEU A 121 -9.48 -1.66 -14.49
CA LEU A 121 -9.33 -0.23 -14.74
C LEU A 121 -10.37 0.57 -13.96
N VAL A 122 -9.91 1.60 -13.27
CA VAL A 122 -10.72 2.60 -12.57
C VAL A 122 -10.49 3.95 -13.25
N PRO A 123 -11.54 4.73 -13.58
CA PRO A 123 -11.35 6.06 -14.17
C PRO A 123 -10.56 6.98 -13.25
N LYS A 124 -9.57 7.67 -13.81
CA LYS A 124 -8.82 8.72 -13.09
C LYS A 124 -9.57 10.05 -13.24
N PRO A 125 -9.89 10.78 -12.15
CA PRO A 125 -10.48 12.10 -12.23
C PRO A 125 -9.43 13.12 -12.71
N ARG A 126 -9.91 14.20 -13.32
CA ARG A 126 -9.05 15.29 -13.79
C ARG A 126 -8.34 16.04 -12.65
N SER A 127 -8.87 15.96 -11.43
CA SER A 127 -8.37 16.66 -10.25
C SER A 127 -7.10 16.04 -9.65
N LEU A 128 -6.74 14.82 -10.05
CA LEU A 128 -5.53 14.12 -9.64
C LEU A 128 -4.49 14.17 -10.77
N SER A 129 -3.22 14.32 -10.42
CA SER A 129 -2.13 14.05 -11.36
C SER A 129 -1.97 12.53 -11.60
N PHE A 130 -1.19 12.13 -12.61
CA PHE A 130 -0.88 10.70 -12.79
C PHE A 130 -0.04 10.16 -11.63
N GLU A 131 0.89 10.96 -11.12
CA GLU A 131 1.76 10.62 -10.00
C GLU A 131 0.95 10.39 -8.71
N GLU A 132 -0.01 11.27 -8.44
CA GLU A 132 -0.95 11.12 -7.33
C GLU A 132 -1.81 9.87 -7.52
N ALA A 133 -2.40 9.70 -8.70
CA ALA A 133 -3.24 8.54 -9.00
C ALA A 133 -2.48 7.20 -8.90
N ALA A 134 -1.20 7.18 -9.30
CA ALA A 134 -0.36 6.00 -9.19
C ALA A 134 -0.07 5.61 -7.72
N CYS A 135 -0.22 6.51 -6.76
CA CYS A 135 -0.01 6.17 -5.34
C CYS A 135 -1.18 5.37 -4.72
N LEU A 136 -2.31 5.29 -5.42
CA LEU A 136 -3.57 4.75 -4.91
C LEU A 136 -3.66 3.23 -4.82
N PRO A 137 -3.27 2.43 -5.83
CA PRO A 137 -3.73 1.05 -5.97
C PRO A 137 -3.31 0.09 -4.86
N THR A 138 -2.14 0.29 -4.26
CA THR A 138 -1.63 -0.57 -3.19
C THR A 138 -1.72 0.11 -1.83
N ALA A 139 -0.89 1.13 -1.59
CA ALA A 139 -0.69 1.66 -0.25
C ALA A 139 -1.91 2.42 0.29
N TRP A 140 -2.47 3.32 -0.51
CA TRP A 140 -3.63 4.11 -0.11
C TRP A 140 -4.92 3.28 -0.13
N LEU A 141 -5.08 2.36 -1.07
CA LEU A 141 -6.19 1.41 -1.09
C LEU A 141 -6.18 0.52 0.16
N THR A 142 -5.01 0.03 0.56
CA THR A 142 -4.85 -0.72 1.81
C THR A 142 -5.26 0.13 3.01
N ALA A 143 -4.79 1.38 3.09
CA ALA A 143 -5.17 2.30 4.17
C ALA A 143 -6.68 2.58 4.20
N TYR A 144 -7.30 2.80 3.04
CA TYR A 144 -8.74 3.01 2.90
C TYR A 144 -9.52 1.81 3.44
N ARG A 145 -9.19 0.59 2.99
CA ARG A 145 -9.82 -0.64 3.47
C ARG A 145 -9.63 -0.84 4.97
N MET A 146 -8.43 -0.58 5.48
CA MET A 146 -8.15 -0.70 6.91
C MET A 146 -9.08 0.20 7.75
N LEU A 147 -9.21 1.47 7.36
CA LEU A 147 -10.03 2.45 8.10
C LEU A 147 -11.53 2.21 7.96
N PHE A 148 -12.01 2.05 6.72
CA PHE A 148 -13.42 2.17 6.40
C PHE A 148 -14.15 0.83 6.26
N THR A 149 -13.42 -0.26 5.99
CA THR A 149 -14.00 -1.59 5.83
C THR A 149 -13.70 -2.49 7.02
N GLN A 150 -12.47 -2.49 7.51
CA GLN A 150 -12.00 -3.48 8.50
C GLN A 150 -12.12 -3.01 9.95
N ALA A 151 -11.91 -1.72 10.21
CA ALA A 151 -11.90 -1.21 11.59
C ALA A 151 -13.30 -1.00 12.17
N GLY A 152 -14.31 -0.72 11.33
CA GLY A 152 -15.66 -0.36 11.77
C GLY A 152 -15.73 1.01 12.47
N LEU A 153 -14.83 1.92 12.08
CA LEU A 153 -14.73 3.29 12.62
C LEU A 153 -15.87 4.17 12.10
N LYS A 154 -16.21 5.19 12.89
CA LYS A 154 -17.15 6.26 12.57
C LYS A 154 -16.47 7.63 12.72
N PRO A 155 -16.94 8.68 12.03
CA PRO A 155 -16.47 10.04 12.31
C PRO A 155 -16.56 10.35 13.81
N GLY A 156 -15.49 10.91 14.37
CA GLY A 156 -15.33 11.16 15.81
C GLY A 156 -14.57 10.06 16.58
N ASP A 157 -14.46 8.84 16.04
CA ASP A 157 -13.67 7.77 16.66
C ASP A 157 -12.17 8.07 16.60
N SER A 158 -11.41 7.38 17.44
CA SER A 158 -9.96 7.52 17.58
C SER A 158 -9.18 6.34 17.00
N VAL A 159 -8.09 6.63 16.30
CA VAL A 159 -7.24 5.63 15.66
C VAL A 159 -5.77 5.89 15.96
N LEU A 160 -5.02 4.82 16.25
CA LEU A 160 -3.55 4.85 16.33
C LEU A 160 -2.95 4.25 15.05
N VAL A 161 -2.04 4.97 14.41
CA VAL A 161 -1.23 4.48 13.29
C VAL A 161 0.18 4.12 13.79
N GLN A 162 0.57 2.85 13.66
CA GLN A 162 1.91 2.42 14.06
C GLN A 162 2.92 2.69 12.95
N GLY A 163 3.99 3.42 13.27
CA GLY A 163 5.12 3.63 12.36
C GLY A 163 4.85 4.62 11.22
N ALA A 164 4.90 5.92 11.51
CA ALA A 164 4.75 6.99 10.53
C ALA A 164 5.95 7.05 9.56
N GLY A 165 5.63 7.29 8.28
CA GLY A 165 6.60 7.53 7.21
C GLY A 165 6.35 6.69 5.95
N GLY A 166 5.84 5.46 6.08
CA GLY A 166 5.53 4.64 4.91
C GLY A 166 4.31 5.14 4.12
N GLY A 167 4.15 4.66 2.89
CA GLY A 167 2.99 4.97 2.05
C GLY A 167 1.64 4.64 2.70
N VAL A 168 1.53 3.50 3.38
CA VAL A 168 0.29 3.14 4.10
C VAL A 168 0.06 4.06 5.30
N ALA A 169 1.09 4.32 6.11
CA ALA A 169 0.96 5.15 7.31
C ALA A 169 0.59 6.60 6.99
N THR A 170 1.20 7.18 5.96
CA THR A 170 0.85 8.54 5.49
C THR A 170 -0.58 8.59 4.94
N ALA A 171 -1.00 7.58 4.18
CA ALA A 171 -2.39 7.46 3.72
C ALA A 171 -3.39 7.35 4.89
N LEU A 172 -3.10 6.50 5.89
CA LEU A 172 -3.95 6.32 7.08
C LEU A 172 -4.16 7.64 7.82
N ILE A 173 -3.11 8.45 7.98
CA ILE A 173 -3.19 9.74 8.65
C ILE A 173 -4.05 10.73 7.83
N ALA A 174 -3.75 10.88 6.54
CA ALA A 174 -4.45 11.82 5.67
C ALA A 174 -5.93 11.47 5.51
N LEU A 175 -6.24 10.21 5.21
CA LEU A 175 -7.61 9.71 5.06
C LEU A 175 -8.37 9.76 6.39
N GLY A 176 -7.74 9.34 7.48
CA GLY A 176 -8.37 9.36 8.81
C GLY A 176 -8.72 10.78 9.24
N ARG A 177 -7.83 11.75 9.03
CA ARG A 177 -8.09 13.16 9.33
C ARG A 177 -9.26 13.70 8.52
N ALA A 178 -9.26 13.46 7.20
CA ALA A 178 -10.32 13.93 6.32
C ALA A 178 -11.68 13.28 6.59
N ALA A 179 -11.69 12.05 7.09
CA ALA A 179 -12.91 11.35 7.53
C ALA A 179 -13.42 11.78 8.91
N GLY A 180 -12.77 12.76 9.55
CA GLY A 180 -13.17 13.27 10.87
C GLY A 180 -12.78 12.35 12.03
N LEU A 181 -11.76 11.51 11.87
CA LEU A 181 -11.22 10.69 12.96
C LEU A 181 -10.18 11.46 13.78
N ARG A 182 -10.05 11.10 15.06
CA ARG A 182 -8.92 11.52 15.90
C ARG A 182 -7.74 10.59 15.65
N VAL A 183 -6.76 11.07 14.89
CA VAL A 183 -5.59 10.28 14.48
C VAL A 183 -4.41 10.52 15.44
N PHE A 184 -3.91 9.46 16.04
CA PHE A 184 -2.61 9.41 16.69
C PHE A 184 -1.62 8.61 15.83
N ALA A 185 -0.33 8.94 15.89
CA ALA A 185 0.69 8.16 15.18
C ALA A 185 1.94 7.94 16.03
N THR A 186 2.65 6.85 15.80
CA THR A 186 3.97 6.60 16.42
C THR A 186 5.07 6.62 15.39
N SER A 187 6.27 7.04 15.77
CA SER A 187 7.50 6.78 14.99
C SER A 187 8.71 6.90 15.89
N ARG A 188 9.78 6.17 15.58
CA ARG A 188 11.09 6.29 16.26
C ARG A 188 11.86 7.55 15.84
N ASP A 189 11.44 8.17 14.75
CA ASP A 189 12.10 9.32 14.14
C ASP A 189 11.29 10.59 14.43
N GLY A 190 11.92 11.52 15.15
CA GLY A 190 11.33 12.81 15.51
C GLY A 190 10.89 13.64 14.32
N ALA A 191 11.67 13.66 13.24
CA ALA A 191 11.31 14.39 12.02
C ALA A 191 10.08 13.77 11.35
N LYS A 192 9.96 12.44 11.35
CA LYS A 192 8.75 11.76 10.81
C LYS A 192 7.53 12.00 11.70
N ARG A 193 7.69 12.15 13.01
CA ARG A 193 6.60 12.57 13.91
C ARG A 193 6.11 13.97 13.60
N GLU A 194 7.01 14.94 13.45
CA GLU A 194 6.64 16.33 13.07
C GLU A 194 5.92 16.38 11.73
N ARG A 195 6.42 15.66 10.72
CA ARG A 195 5.76 15.56 9.41
C ARG A 195 4.40 14.88 9.48
N ALA A 196 4.21 13.90 10.35
CA ALA A 196 2.90 13.27 10.57
C ALA A 196 1.88 14.24 11.17
N VAL A 197 2.29 15.13 12.08
CA VAL A 197 1.42 16.22 12.57
C VAL A 197 1.01 17.15 11.42
N GLY A 198 1.98 17.57 10.59
CA GLY A 198 1.71 18.40 9.41
C GLY A 198 0.74 17.76 8.41
N LEU A 199 0.69 16.42 8.36
CA LEU A 199 -0.24 15.66 7.52
C LEU A 199 -1.66 15.53 8.10
N GLY A 200 -1.84 15.78 9.40
CA GLY A 200 -3.14 15.70 10.06
C GLY A 200 -3.22 14.75 11.25
N ALA A 201 -2.10 14.15 11.69
CA ALA A 201 -2.07 13.51 13.00
C ALA A 201 -2.33 14.58 14.07
N HIS A 202 -3.21 14.26 15.02
CA HIS A 202 -3.53 15.18 16.11
C HIS A 202 -2.38 15.26 17.10
N GLU A 203 -1.80 14.11 17.43
CA GLU A 203 -0.64 13.96 18.31
C GLU A 203 0.22 12.78 17.84
N THR A 204 1.51 12.85 18.15
CA THR A 204 2.48 11.82 17.77
C THR A 204 3.36 11.43 18.94
N PHE A 205 3.74 10.16 19.00
CA PHE A 205 4.37 9.55 20.17
C PHE A 205 5.60 8.72 19.79
N GLU A 206 6.50 8.51 20.74
CA GLU A 206 7.52 7.46 20.61
C GLU A 206 6.84 6.07 20.63
N PRO A 207 7.42 5.04 20.00
CA PRO A 207 6.84 3.70 20.07
C PRO A 207 6.78 3.17 21.50
N GLY A 208 5.61 2.67 21.89
CA GLY A 208 5.37 2.15 23.24
C GLY A 208 5.02 3.20 24.28
N GLU A 209 5.09 4.49 23.94
CA GLU A 209 4.65 5.57 24.81
C GLU A 209 3.13 5.48 25.07
N ARG A 210 2.73 5.80 26.30
CA ARG A 210 1.34 5.72 26.71
C ARG A 210 0.52 6.85 26.09
N LEU A 211 -0.49 6.49 25.30
CA LEU A 211 -1.44 7.43 24.73
C LEU A 211 -2.32 8.13 25.80
N PRO A 212 -2.82 9.35 25.52
CA PRO A 212 -3.70 10.09 26.44
C PRO A 212 -5.05 9.39 26.63
N THR A 213 -5.50 8.62 25.63
CA THR A 213 -6.70 7.78 25.72
C THR A 213 -6.45 6.44 25.03
N ARG A 214 -7.21 5.42 25.44
CA ARG A 214 -7.35 4.20 24.66
C ARG A 214 -8.11 4.52 23.37
N VAL A 215 -7.72 3.91 22.27
CA VAL A 215 -8.27 4.16 20.93
C VAL A 215 -9.30 3.11 20.50
N ASP A 216 -10.15 3.46 19.55
CA ASP A 216 -11.15 2.57 18.95
C ASP A 216 -10.52 1.53 18.03
N ALA A 217 -9.50 1.95 17.27
CA ALA A 217 -8.75 1.05 16.41
C ALA A 217 -7.24 1.35 16.38
N VAL A 218 -6.45 0.33 16.09
CA VAL A 218 -5.02 0.46 15.78
C VAL A 218 -4.75 -0.07 14.38
N MET A 219 -4.02 0.71 13.59
CA MET A 219 -3.56 0.35 12.25
C MET A 219 -2.12 -0.16 12.36
N GLU A 220 -1.96 -1.47 12.17
CA GLU A 220 -0.71 -2.19 12.42
C GLU A 220 -0.09 -2.65 11.08
N THR A 221 1.10 -2.12 10.79
CA THR A 221 1.91 -2.49 9.61
C THR A 221 3.34 -2.88 9.99
N VAL A 222 3.71 -2.73 11.26
CA VAL A 222 5.08 -2.93 11.76
C VAL A 222 5.25 -4.34 12.31
N GLY A 223 4.28 -4.89 13.05
CA GLY A 223 4.31 -6.27 13.54
C GLY A 223 5.03 -6.43 14.89
N ARG A 224 5.97 -7.37 14.98
CA ARG A 224 6.62 -7.79 16.26
C ARG A 224 6.97 -6.64 17.20
N ALA A 225 7.62 -5.58 16.70
CA ALA A 225 8.14 -4.49 17.52
C ALA A 225 7.06 -3.60 18.19
N THR A 226 5.84 -3.56 17.65
CA THR A 226 4.75 -2.67 18.12
C THR A 226 3.54 -3.43 18.63
N TRP A 227 3.45 -4.74 18.40
CA TRP A 227 2.28 -5.55 18.70
C TRP A 227 1.73 -5.35 20.12
N SER A 228 2.58 -5.48 21.14
CA SER A 228 2.17 -5.32 22.53
C SER A 228 1.65 -3.91 22.83
N HIS A 229 2.21 -2.88 22.19
CA HIS A 229 1.69 -1.52 22.29
C HIS A 229 0.33 -1.39 21.60
N SER A 230 0.18 -1.95 20.41
CA SER A 230 -1.09 -1.97 19.66
C SER A 230 -2.23 -2.56 20.47
N VAL A 231 -2.05 -3.73 21.07
CA VAL A 231 -3.11 -4.37 21.87
C VAL A 231 -3.40 -3.58 23.16
N ARG A 232 -2.37 -3.01 23.82
CA ARG A 232 -2.56 -2.27 25.08
C ARG A 232 -3.25 -0.93 24.89
N SER A 233 -3.07 -0.31 23.73
CA SER A 233 -3.63 1.00 23.37
C SER A 233 -5.12 0.95 23.03
N LEU A 234 -5.70 -0.23 22.79
CA LEU A 234 -7.13 -0.36 22.51
C LEU A 234 -8.02 -0.19 23.74
N ARG A 235 -9.23 0.33 23.51
CA ARG A 235 -10.34 0.21 24.46
C ARG A 235 -10.94 -1.20 24.42
N PRO A 236 -11.72 -1.61 25.43
CA PRO A 236 -12.55 -2.81 25.32
C PRO A 236 -13.45 -2.75 24.06
N GLY A 237 -13.52 -3.88 23.34
CA GLY A 237 -14.20 -3.99 22.05
C GLY A 237 -13.47 -3.37 20.85
N GLY A 238 -12.28 -2.79 21.05
CA GLY A 238 -11.49 -2.16 20.00
C GLY A 238 -10.90 -3.15 19.00
N THR A 239 -10.38 -2.65 17.88
CA THR A 239 -9.87 -3.49 16.77
C THR A 239 -8.43 -3.16 16.41
N VAL A 240 -7.56 -4.18 16.36
CA VAL A 240 -6.29 -4.07 15.63
C VAL A 240 -6.55 -4.52 14.21
N VAL A 241 -6.27 -3.66 13.23
CA VAL A 241 -6.26 -4.03 11.81
C VAL A 241 -4.81 -4.20 11.37
N ILE A 242 -4.44 -5.41 10.94
CA ILE A 242 -3.07 -5.78 10.55
C ILE A 242 -2.99 -5.88 9.03
N ALA A 243 -2.07 -5.14 8.42
CA ALA A 243 -1.80 -5.19 6.98
C ALA A 243 -0.33 -5.46 6.62
N GLY A 244 0.52 -5.68 7.63
CA GLY A 244 1.94 -6.00 7.42
C GLY A 244 2.68 -6.27 8.71
N THR A 245 3.87 -6.85 8.57
CA THR A 245 4.73 -7.27 9.69
C THR A 245 6.20 -6.95 9.40
N THR A 246 6.51 -5.70 9.03
CA THR A 246 7.86 -5.29 8.58
C THR A 246 8.98 -5.61 9.56
N SER A 247 8.73 -5.59 10.87
CA SER A 247 9.69 -5.93 11.93
C SER A 247 9.72 -7.41 12.32
N GLY A 248 8.91 -8.25 11.67
CA GLY A 248 8.78 -9.68 11.95
C GLY A 248 7.34 -10.12 12.20
N ALA A 249 7.02 -11.33 11.76
CA ALA A 249 5.67 -11.92 11.84
C ALA A 249 5.34 -12.54 13.21
N GLU A 250 6.34 -12.78 14.05
CA GLU A 250 6.18 -13.45 15.35
C GLU A 250 6.26 -12.43 16.49
N PRO A 251 5.14 -12.07 17.15
CA PRO A 251 5.19 -11.22 18.33
C PRO A 251 5.76 -11.99 19.53
N ASP A 252 6.45 -11.29 20.44
CA ASP A 252 6.98 -11.90 21.68
C ASP A 252 5.87 -12.43 22.60
N SER A 253 4.66 -11.87 22.48
CA SER A 253 3.46 -12.36 23.14
C SER A 253 2.25 -12.07 22.25
N ALA A 254 1.39 -13.06 22.04
CA ALA A 254 0.13 -12.85 21.33
C ALA A 254 -0.89 -12.00 22.11
N GLU A 255 -0.65 -11.71 23.39
CA GLU A 255 -1.54 -10.91 24.27
C GLU A 255 -2.98 -11.49 24.39
N LEU A 256 -3.14 -12.81 24.20
CA LEU A 256 -4.44 -13.50 24.22
C LEU A 256 -5.28 -13.20 25.47
N PRO A 257 -4.74 -13.18 26.71
CA PRO A 257 -5.53 -12.86 27.90
C PRO A 257 -6.22 -11.51 27.83
N ARG A 258 -5.53 -10.50 27.28
CA ARG A 258 -6.09 -9.16 27.11
C ARG A 258 -7.11 -9.13 25.99
N ILE A 259 -6.82 -9.80 24.87
CA ILE A 259 -7.71 -9.84 23.70
C ILE A 259 -9.06 -10.46 24.07
N PHE A 260 -9.08 -11.66 24.66
CA PHE A 260 -10.36 -12.31 24.98
C PHE A 260 -11.11 -11.60 26.10
N PHE A 261 -10.40 -11.14 27.14
CA PHE A 261 -11.06 -10.54 28.31
C PHE A 261 -11.65 -9.15 28.00
N GLN A 262 -10.98 -8.37 27.14
CA GLN A 262 -11.48 -7.07 26.70
C GLN A 262 -12.27 -7.15 25.39
N GLN A 263 -12.58 -8.36 24.90
CA GLN A 263 -13.36 -8.62 23.69
C GLN A 263 -12.83 -7.86 22.47
N MET A 264 -11.51 -7.76 22.35
CA MET A 264 -10.86 -7.08 21.23
C MET A 264 -10.95 -7.93 19.96
N ARG A 265 -10.89 -7.26 18.81
CA ARG A 265 -10.81 -7.90 17.49
C ARG A 265 -9.42 -7.75 16.91
N VAL A 266 -8.93 -8.81 16.27
CA VAL A 266 -7.71 -8.78 15.45
C VAL A 266 -8.14 -9.12 14.03
N GLN A 267 -8.05 -8.14 13.14
CA GLN A 267 -8.58 -8.21 11.78
C GLN A 267 -7.45 -8.11 10.76
N GLY A 268 -7.32 -9.11 9.89
CA GLY A 268 -6.41 -9.03 8.75
C GLY A 268 -6.96 -8.14 7.64
N SER A 269 -6.09 -7.40 6.98
CA SER A 269 -6.40 -6.59 5.80
C SER A 269 -5.30 -6.74 4.76
N THR A 270 -5.67 -6.89 3.49
CA THR A 270 -4.74 -6.94 2.37
C THR A 270 -5.35 -6.21 1.19
N MET A 271 -4.57 -5.35 0.54
CA MET A 271 -4.98 -4.57 -0.63
C MET A 271 -6.34 -3.89 -0.41
N GLY A 272 -7.17 -3.85 -1.45
CA GLY A 272 -8.61 -3.62 -1.39
C GLY A 272 -9.24 -4.00 -2.71
N THR A 273 -10.56 -3.92 -2.77
CA THR A 273 -11.36 -4.18 -3.96
C THR A 273 -11.25 -3.04 -4.97
N ARG A 274 -11.54 -3.31 -6.23
CA ARG A 274 -11.68 -2.34 -7.31
C ARG A 274 -12.76 -1.31 -6.99
N ARG A 275 -13.83 -1.75 -6.31
CA ARG A 275 -14.87 -0.85 -5.79
C ARG A 275 -14.32 0.09 -4.71
N GLU A 276 -13.53 -0.43 -3.78
CA GLU A 276 -12.86 0.41 -2.77
C GLU A 276 -11.86 1.38 -3.41
N LEU A 277 -11.17 1.00 -4.49
CA LEU A 277 -10.30 1.90 -5.25
C LEU A 277 -11.07 3.03 -5.92
N ASP A 278 -12.20 2.73 -6.56
CA ASP A 278 -13.11 3.72 -7.12
C ASP A 278 -13.65 4.68 -6.04
N GLN A 279 -14.04 4.15 -4.88
CA GLN A 279 -14.46 4.97 -3.73
C GLN A 279 -13.33 5.84 -3.18
N LEU A 280 -12.11 5.32 -3.10
CA LEU A 280 -10.93 6.07 -2.69
C LEU A 280 -10.64 7.23 -3.66
N VAL A 281 -10.67 6.96 -4.97
CA VAL A 281 -10.50 7.98 -6.01
C VAL A 281 -11.54 9.09 -5.84
N ASN A 282 -12.82 8.72 -5.67
CA ASN A 282 -13.90 9.68 -5.42
C ASN A 282 -13.72 10.43 -4.10
N PHE A 283 -13.24 9.78 -3.04
CA PHE A 283 -12.96 10.43 -1.75
C PHE A 283 -11.92 11.53 -1.92
N LEU A 284 -10.82 11.29 -2.64
CA LEU A 284 -9.78 12.30 -2.88
C LEU A 284 -10.28 13.45 -3.76
N ASP A 285 -11.11 13.15 -4.76
CA ASP A 285 -11.72 14.17 -5.62
C ASP A 285 -12.61 15.13 -4.81
N VAL A 286 -13.47 14.58 -3.96
CA VAL A 286 -14.43 15.35 -3.14
C VAL A 286 -13.73 16.11 -2.00
N THR A 287 -12.80 15.46 -1.30
CA THR A 287 -12.20 16.04 -0.08
C THR A 287 -11.01 16.94 -0.36
N GLY A 288 -10.41 16.85 -1.55
CA GLY A 288 -9.16 17.55 -1.87
C GLY A 288 -7.92 16.92 -1.24
N VAL A 289 -8.05 15.81 -0.50
CA VAL A 289 -6.88 15.07 0.03
C VAL A 289 -6.01 14.59 -1.12
N ARG A 290 -4.68 14.63 -0.94
CA ARG A 290 -3.71 14.17 -1.94
C ARG A 290 -2.68 13.22 -1.36
N PRO A 291 -2.18 12.26 -2.17
CA PRO A 291 -1.07 11.40 -1.79
C PRO A 291 0.20 12.14 -1.41
N VAL A 292 0.83 11.69 -0.33
CA VAL A 292 2.16 12.18 0.05
C VAL A 292 3.19 11.47 -0.82
N ILE A 293 3.76 12.21 -1.75
CA ILE A 293 4.85 11.76 -2.61
C ILE A 293 6.16 12.26 -1.99
N ASP A 294 7.06 11.33 -1.65
CA ASP A 294 8.40 11.66 -1.14
C ASP A 294 9.27 12.23 -2.25
N ARG A 295 9.24 11.57 -3.42
CA ARG A 295 9.95 12.00 -4.62
C ARG A 295 9.34 11.40 -5.88
N THR A 296 9.46 12.16 -6.96
CA THR A 296 9.17 11.72 -8.33
C THR A 296 10.48 11.62 -9.11
N MET A 297 10.67 10.54 -9.84
CA MET A 297 11.89 10.29 -10.61
C MET A 297 11.57 9.66 -11.97
N PRO A 298 12.46 9.77 -12.98
CA PRO A 298 12.35 8.96 -14.19
C PRO A 298 12.48 7.47 -13.86
N LEU A 299 11.79 6.59 -14.60
CA LEU A 299 11.85 5.14 -14.40
C LEU A 299 13.28 4.58 -14.54
N GLU A 300 14.13 5.22 -15.32
CA GLU A 300 15.56 4.90 -15.50
C GLU A 300 16.36 5.03 -14.20
N ARG A 301 15.86 5.81 -13.23
CA ARG A 301 16.44 5.98 -11.89
C ARG A 301 15.82 5.06 -10.84
N ALA A 302 15.10 4.01 -11.24
CA ALA A 302 14.41 3.13 -10.30
C ALA A 302 15.34 2.56 -9.21
N ARG A 303 16.59 2.23 -9.55
CA ARG A 303 17.58 1.75 -8.57
C ARG A 303 17.73 2.68 -7.36
N ASP A 304 17.73 3.99 -7.57
CA ASP A 304 17.83 4.98 -6.48
C ASP A 304 16.60 4.96 -5.57
N GLY A 305 15.40 4.79 -6.16
CA GLY A 305 14.15 4.67 -5.41
C GLY A 305 14.07 3.38 -4.59
N PHE A 306 14.50 2.26 -5.16
CA PHE A 306 14.61 0.99 -4.42
C PHE A 306 15.61 1.10 -3.26
N ALA A 307 16.77 1.74 -3.47
CA ALA A 307 17.75 1.95 -2.41
C ALA A 307 17.17 2.75 -1.23
N ALA A 308 16.54 3.90 -1.52
CA ALA A 308 15.89 4.71 -0.49
C ALA A 308 14.80 3.94 0.29
N MET A 309 14.07 3.03 -0.37
CA MET A 309 13.08 2.18 0.29
C MET A 309 13.72 1.13 1.20
N VAL A 310 14.81 0.49 0.75
CA VAL A 310 15.55 -0.49 1.57
C VAL A 310 16.17 0.17 2.81
N GLU A 311 16.69 1.39 2.66
CA GLU A 311 17.30 2.17 3.75
C GLU A 311 16.26 2.81 4.69
N GLY A 312 14.99 2.89 4.26
CA GLY A 312 13.91 3.52 5.03
C GLY A 312 13.95 5.05 5.03
N GLU A 313 14.70 5.66 4.12
CA GLU A 313 14.92 7.10 3.97
C GLU A 313 13.82 7.76 3.11
N LEU A 314 12.58 7.59 3.54
CA LEU A 314 11.41 8.17 2.86
C LEU A 314 10.29 8.56 3.83
N PHE A 315 9.46 9.48 3.35
CA PHE A 315 8.17 9.80 3.95
C PHE A 315 7.11 9.96 2.85
N GLY A 316 6.29 8.94 2.67
CA GLY A 316 5.27 8.87 1.61
C GLY A 316 5.60 7.81 0.56
N LYS A 317 5.27 8.09 -0.70
CA LYS A 317 5.44 7.20 -1.85
C LYS A 317 6.58 7.69 -2.76
N ILE A 318 7.34 6.75 -3.32
CA ILE A 318 8.28 7.02 -4.41
C ILE A 318 7.55 6.73 -5.71
N VAL A 319 7.55 7.70 -6.63
CA VAL A 319 6.86 7.60 -7.91
C VAL A 319 7.86 7.68 -9.06
N PHE A 320 7.70 6.79 -10.03
CA PHE A 320 8.43 6.80 -11.28
C PHE A 320 7.54 7.31 -12.41
N THR A 321 8.12 8.11 -13.30
CA THR A 321 7.41 8.76 -14.42
C THR A 321 8.02 8.39 -15.75
N ARG A 322 7.18 8.47 -16.80
CA ARG A 322 7.57 8.31 -18.19
C ARG A 322 6.72 9.19 -19.12
#